data_AF-A0A0L6TCY4-F1
#
_entry.id   AF-A0A0L6TCY4-F1
#
_cell.length_a   1.000
_cell.length_b   1.000
_cell.length_c   1.000
_cell.angle_alpha   90.00
_cell.angle_beta   90.00
_cell.angle_gamma   90.00
#
_symmetry.space_group_name_H-M   'P 1'
#
loop_
_entity.id
_entity.type
_entity.pdbx_description
1 polymer ?
#
loop_
_entity_poly.entity_id
_entity_poly.type
_entity_poly.pdbx_seq_one_letter_code
_entity_poly.pdbx_strand_id
1 'polypeptide(L)' 'MSLPSTLVAAALTALVVLTTGCSTRQVYDGLQAGARSACQRYPEPDRSRCLAANDTDYEKYRRERDDMLLK' A
#
# COMPACT_ATOMS: atom_id res chain seq x y z
N MET A 1 -5.46 28.31 30.87
CA MET A 1 -6.52 27.46 30.29
C MET A 1 -5.99 26.04 30.25
N SER A 2 -6.27 25.24 31.28
CA SER A 2 -5.95 23.82 31.32
C SER A 2 -7.00 23.07 30.49
N LEU A 3 -6.61 22.53 29.32
CA LEU A 3 -7.50 21.61 28.61
C LEU A 3 -7.70 20.38 29.50
N PRO A 4 -8.95 19.93 29.72
CA PRO A 4 -9.19 18.72 30.49
C PRO A 4 -8.52 17.52 29.81
N SER A 5 -7.82 16.70 30.58
CA SER A 5 -7.09 15.51 30.11
C SER A 5 -7.97 14.56 29.29
N THR A 6 -9.30 14.60 29.49
CA THR A 6 -10.30 13.85 28.72
C THR A 6 -10.40 14.30 27.26
N LEU A 7 -10.24 15.59 26.96
CA LEU A 7 -10.25 16.10 25.57
C LEU A 7 -9.00 15.66 24.80
N VAL A 8 -7.84 15.62 25.48
CA VAL A 8 -6.59 15.14 24.88
C VAL A 8 -6.69 13.64 24.56
N ALA A 9 -7.22 12.85 25.50
CA ALA A 9 -7.45 11.43 25.29
C ALA A 9 -8.42 11.18 24.11
N ALA A 10 -9.55 11.88 24.06
CA ALA A 10 -10.53 11.75 22.97
C ALA A 10 -9.95 12.13 21.60
N ALA A 11 -9.15 13.19 21.53
CA ALA A 11 -8.48 13.61 20.29
C ALA A 11 -7.47 12.57 19.80
N LEU A 12 -6.69 11.97 20.70
CA LEU A 12 -5.74 10.90 20.37
C LEU A 12 -6.47 9.64 19.86
N THR A 13 -7.57 9.25 20.52
CA THR A 13 -8.37 8.09 20.06
C THR A 13 -8.98 8.34 18.68
N ALA A 14 -9.51 9.53 18.43
CA ALA A 14 -10.03 9.91 17.11
C ALA A 14 -8.95 9.86 16.01
N LEU A 15 -7.72 10.29 16.32
CA LEU A 15 -6.61 10.26 15.38
C LEU A 15 -6.20 8.82 15.01
N VAL A 16 -6.21 7.88 15.96
CA VAL A 16 -5.88 6.47 15.72
C VAL A 16 -6.94 5.79 14.84
N VAL A 17 -8.22 6.13 14.99
CA VAL A 17 -9.29 5.58 14.15
C VAL A 17 -9.19 6.09 12.71
N LEU A 18 -8.65 7.29 12.49
CA LEU A 18 -8.46 7.84 11.14
C LEU A 18 -7.31 7.16 10.37
N THR A 19 -6.34 6.54 11.04
CA THR A 19 -5.20 5.88 10.38
C THR A 19 -5.44 4.41 10.04
N THR A 20 -6.48 3.77 10.59
CA THR A 20 -6.83 2.38 10.24
C THR A 20 -7.44 2.25 8.84
N GLY A 21 -7.70 3.37 8.16
CA GLY A 21 -8.29 3.43 6.82
C GLY A 21 -7.29 3.44 5.65
N CYS A 22 -5.99 3.20 5.87
CA CYS A 22 -5.04 3.04 4.76
C CYS A 22 -5.48 1.85 3.89
N SER A 23 -6.13 2.15 2.76
CA SER A 23 -6.61 1.14 1.83
C SER A 23 -5.45 0.27 1.37
N THR A 24 -5.63 -1.05 1.44
CA THR A 24 -4.65 -2.03 0.92
C THR A 24 -4.31 -1.75 -0.55
N ARG A 25 -5.25 -1.15 -1.29
CA ARG A 25 -5.03 -0.71 -2.67
C ARG A 25 -4.03 0.44 -2.76
N GLN A 26 -4.15 1.45 -1.91
CA GLN A 26 -3.23 2.59 -1.90
C GLN A 26 -1.79 2.16 -1.55
N VAL A 27 -1.65 1.21 -0.62
CA VAL A 27 -0.35 0.61 -0.30
C VAL A 27 0.20 -0.18 -1.51
N TYR A 28 -0.64 -1.01 -2.12
CA TYR A 28 -0.26 -1.79 -3.30
C TYR A 28 0.18 -0.91 -4.47
N ASP A 29 -0.61 0.12 -4.81
CA ASP A 29 -0.33 1.03 -5.90
C ASP A 29 1.01 1.75 -5.70
N GLY A 30 1.31 2.16 -4.45
CA GLY A 30 2.60 2.75 -4.08
C GLY A 30 3.78 1.78 -4.27
N LEU A 31 3.64 0.53 -3.81
CA LEU A 31 4.66 -0.50 -4.01
C LEU A 31 4.86 -0.82 -5.49
N GLN A 32 3.79 -0.95 -6.25
CA GLN A 32 3.83 -1.25 -7.68
C GLN A 32 4.49 -0.12 -8.48
N ALA A 33 4.16 1.14 -8.17
CA ALA A 33 4.82 2.30 -8.76
C ALA A 33 6.33 2.30 -8.48
N GLY A 34 6.72 1.99 -7.24
CA GLY A 34 8.12 1.84 -6.85
C GLY A 34 8.83 0.73 -7.65
N ALA A 35 8.22 -0.45 -7.75
CA ALA A 35 8.77 -1.58 -8.49
C ALA A 35 8.96 -1.26 -9.98
N ARG A 36 7.98 -0.62 -10.62
CA ARG A 36 8.09 -0.16 -12.02
C ARG A 36 9.18 0.90 -12.18
N SER A 37 9.34 1.81 -11.22
CA SER A 37 10.40 2.82 -11.26
C SER A 37 11.80 2.20 -11.19
N ALA A 38 11.96 1.09 -10.44
CA ALA A 38 13.23 0.37 -10.35
C ALA A 38 13.66 -0.23 -11.69
N CYS A 39 12.71 -0.54 -12.58
CA CYS A 39 13.02 -1.05 -13.92
C CYS A 39 13.80 -0.03 -14.79
N GLN A 40 13.71 1.27 -14.51
CA GLN A 40 14.44 2.31 -15.27
C GLN A 40 15.96 2.19 -15.15
N ARG A 41 16.46 1.40 -14.20
CA ARG A 41 17.90 1.14 -14.01
C ARG A 41 18.47 0.17 -15.03
N TYR A 42 17.62 -0.59 -15.73
CA TYR A 42 18.05 -1.56 -16.73
C TYR A 42 18.03 -0.96 -18.14
N PRO A 43 18.95 -1.34 -19.02
CA PRO A 43 18.86 -1.06 -20.45
C PRO A 43 17.79 -1.94 -21.13
N GLU A 44 17.41 -1.62 -22.36
CA GLU A 44 16.63 -2.56 -23.20
C GLU A 44 17.50 -3.75 -23.62
N PRO A 45 16.94 -4.97 -23.74
CA PRO A 45 15.52 -5.36 -23.56
C PRO A 45 15.15 -5.71 -22.10
N ASP A 46 16.09 -5.64 -21.17
CA ASP A 46 15.86 -6.09 -19.79
C ASP A 46 14.87 -5.19 -19.05
N ARG A 47 14.83 -3.89 -19.41
CA ARG A 47 13.80 -2.97 -18.92
C ARG A 47 12.39 -3.41 -19.30
N SER A 48 12.14 -3.75 -20.57
CA SER A 48 10.82 -4.19 -21.01
C SER A 48 10.41 -5.52 -20.37
N ARG A 49 11.36 -6.45 -20.19
CA ARG A 49 11.13 -7.70 -19.42
C ARG A 49 10.78 -7.42 -17.96
N CYS A 50 11.49 -6.50 -17.30
CA CYS A 50 11.21 -6.08 -15.93
C CYS A 50 9.82 -5.46 -15.80
N LEU A 51 9.45 -4.56 -16.71
CA LEU A 51 8.12 -3.93 -16.71
C LEU A 51 7.00 -4.96 -16.87
N ALA A 52 7.15 -5.90 -17.80
CA ALA A 52 6.17 -6.97 -18.01
C ALA A 52 6.00 -7.87 -16.76
N ALA A 53 7.09 -8.17 -16.05
CA ALA A 53 7.03 -8.95 -14.81
C ALA A 53 6.34 -8.20 -13.65
N ASN A 54 6.35 -6.87 -13.67
CA ASN A 54 5.74 -6.02 -12.64
C ASN A 54 4.32 -5.54 -12.99
N ASP A 55 3.74 -6.03 -14.09
CA ASP A 55 2.41 -5.65 -14.56
C ASP A 55 1.31 -6.56 -13.98
N THR A 56 1.29 -6.69 -12.65
CA THR A 56 0.22 -7.41 -11.96
C THR A 56 -0.96 -6.48 -11.68
N ASP A 57 -2.17 -6.91 -12.03
CA ASP A 57 -3.39 -6.17 -11.67
C ASP A 57 -3.74 -6.35 -10.19
N TYR A 58 -4.22 -5.28 -9.54
CA TYR A 58 -4.56 -5.30 -8.11
C TYR A 58 -5.62 -6.35 -7.77
N GLU A 59 -6.62 -6.57 -8.62
CA GLU A 59 -7.68 -7.55 -8.34
C GLU A 59 -7.16 -8.98 -8.41
N LYS A 60 -6.20 -9.24 -9.30
CA LYS A 60 -5.47 -10.51 -9.32
C LYS A 60 -4.67 -10.70 -8.02
N TYR A 61 -3.87 -9.70 -7.64
CA TYR A 61 -3.12 -9.72 -6.38
C TYR A 61 -4.04 -9.94 -5.15
N ARG A 62 -5.19 -9.24 -5.09
CA ARG A 62 -6.14 -9.36 -3.98
C ARG A 62 -6.67 -10.78 -3.84
N ARG A 63 -7.10 -11.38 -4.96
CA ARG A 63 -7.60 -12.76 -5.01
C ARG A 63 -6.54 -13.76 -4.58
N GLU A 64 -5.33 -13.67 -5.12
CA GLU A 64 -4.23 -14.57 -4.77
C GLU A 64 -3.88 -14.46 -3.27
N ARG A 65 -3.88 -13.25 -2.72
CA ARG A 65 -3.67 -13.04 -1.28
C ARG A 65 -4.79 -13.63 -0.45
N ASP A 66 -6.05 -13.45 -0.85
CA ASP A 66 -7.20 -14.06 -0.17
C ASP A 66 -7.12 -15.59 -0.17
N ASP A 67 -6.80 -16.20 -1.31
CA ASP A 67 -6.64 -17.65 -1.45
C ASP A 67 -5.47 -18.22 -0.62
N MET A 68 -4.44 -17.41 -0.34
CA MET A 68 -3.33 -17.77 0.56
C MET A 68 -3.71 -17.67 2.04
N LEU A 69 -4.55 -16.69 2.42
CA LEU A 69 -4.99 -16.50 3.81
C LEU A 69 -6.08 -17.48 4.24
N LEU A 70 -6.80 -18.09 3.28
CA LEU A 70 -7.87 -19.05 3.52
C LEU A 70 -7.42 -20.52 3.54
N LYS A 71 -6.11 -20.79 3.41
CA LYS A 71 -5.49 -22.11 3.61
C LYS A 71 -4.94 -22.25 5.03
#